data_AF-A0A1L1VVZ0-F1
#
_entry.id   AF-A0A1L1VVZ0-F1
#
_cell.length_a   1.000
_cell.length_b   1.000
_cell.length_c   1.000
_cell.angle_alpha   90.00
_cell.angle_beta   90.00
_cell.angle_gamma   90.00
#
_symmetry.space_group_name_H-M   'P 1'
#
loop_
_entity.id
_entity.type
_entity.pdbx_description
1 polymer ?
#
loop_
_entity_poly.entity_id
_entity_poly.type
_entity_poly.pdbx_seq_one_letter_code
_entity_poly.pdbx_strand_id
1 'polypeptide(L)'
;MISEKILRHIFQYRRLLSDTEPCAKEPCSICLAPHLPKIQSFIENNEPIHFILPAFPAKSPNPQKVLGPMPDMGERVALQFLQNLCNQISEIYASGAKITICSDGRVFTDLVAITDENVSLYRQGIQRLLNEINADAIDTFCLENVFTGMSFDQMRKTLVKQYAQPIESIQERVNSEDKHRQFFKGIYHLLFDDYLVLYPDKSREQIEVECNLRAYEVIQRSNAWTTLVGQHFPQSLRLSIHPQDYHSNKIGIHMIKTSDQWGTPWHNAPMFNGKEFLLMKRKHIEDIGASLVWHNDHPSHYILSEQVSQALVTLDNKS
;
A
#
# COMPACT_ATOMS: atom_id res chain seq x y z
N MET A 1 -5.76 -6.92 29.14
CA MET A 1 -4.97 -8.11 28.74
C MET A 1 -3.83 -7.68 27.81
N ILE A 2 -2.73 -8.43 27.71
CA ILE A 2 -1.59 -8.07 26.83
C ILE A 2 -2.01 -7.97 25.35
N SER A 3 -2.91 -8.86 24.91
CA SER A 3 -3.51 -8.85 23.57
C SER A 3 -4.18 -7.52 23.21
N GLU A 4 -4.97 -6.98 24.14
CA GLU A 4 -5.65 -5.69 23.96
C GLU A 4 -4.65 -4.53 23.92
N LYS A 5 -3.60 -4.56 24.76
CA LYS A 5 -2.55 -3.54 24.77
C LYS A 5 -1.84 -3.49 23.41
N ILE A 6 -1.52 -4.64 22.84
CA ILE A 6 -0.89 -4.75 21.51
C ILE A 6 -1.83 -4.21 20.42
N LEU A 7 -3.12 -4.57 20.43
CA LEU A 7 -4.07 -4.03 19.45
C LEU A 7 -4.22 -2.52 19.56
N ARG A 8 -4.37 -2.00 20.78
CA ARG A 8 -4.48 -0.55 21.00
C ARG A 8 -3.23 0.18 20.52
N HIS A 9 -2.05 -0.41 20.70
CA HIS A 9 -0.79 0.12 20.16
C HIS A 9 -0.80 0.19 18.63
N ILE A 10 -1.14 -0.91 17.95
CA ILE A 10 -1.27 -0.95 16.48
C ILE A 10 -2.32 0.06 16.00
N PHE A 11 -3.42 0.20 16.75
CA PHE A 11 -4.56 1.01 16.34
C PHE A 11 -4.29 2.52 16.35
N GLN A 12 -3.20 2.96 17.00
CA GLN A 12 -2.70 4.33 16.92
C GLN A 12 -2.28 4.72 15.49
N TYR A 13 -1.94 3.74 14.66
CA TYR A 13 -1.48 3.95 13.29
C TYR A 13 -2.56 3.65 12.24
N ARG A 14 -3.84 3.55 12.65
CA ARG A 14 -4.90 3.15 11.73
C ARG A 14 -5.14 4.17 10.63
N ARG A 15 -5.29 3.64 9.42
CA ARG A 15 -5.83 4.35 8.26
C ARG A 15 -7.33 4.07 8.19
N LEU A 16 -8.15 5.08 8.45
CA LEU A 16 -9.61 4.98 8.52
C LEU A 16 -10.27 5.77 7.38
N LEU A 17 -11.46 5.35 6.95
CA LEU A 17 -12.26 6.08 5.96
C LEU A 17 -12.84 7.40 6.49
N SER A 18 -12.97 7.49 7.82
CA SER A 18 -13.43 8.66 8.56
C SER A 18 -12.62 8.72 9.85
N ASP A 19 -12.32 9.93 10.30
CA ASP A 19 -11.58 10.24 11.52
C ASP A 19 -12.44 11.01 12.55
N THR A 20 -13.73 11.20 12.25
CA THR A 20 -14.65 12.01 13.04
C THR A 20 -15.36 11.24 14.14
N GLU A 21 -15.39 9.91 14.09
CA GLU A 21 -16.06 9.10 15.10
C GLU A 21 -15.21 8.91 16.36
N PRO A 22 -15.83 8.68 17.53
CA PRO A 22 -15.11 8.40 18.78
C PRO A 22 -14.12 7.24 18.65
N CYS A 23 -14.49 6.22 17.86
CA CYS A 23 -13.67 5.03 17.61
C CYS A 23 -12.36 5.34 16.86
N ALA A 24 -12.20 6.51 16.24
CA ALA A 24 -10.94 6.92 15.63
C ALA A 24 -9.85 7.13 16.70
N LYS A 25 -10.22 7.81 17.79
CA LYS A 25 -9.32 8.14 18.90
C LYS A 25 -9.24 7.01 19.93
N GLU A 26 -10.38 6.43 20.27
CA GLU A 26 -10.49 5.40 21.30
C GLU A 26 -11.25 4.18 20.74
N PRO A 27 -10.55 3.13 20.27
CA PRO A 27 -11.23 1.96 19.72
C PRO A 27 -12.04 1.24 20.80
N CYS A 28 -13.30 0.97 20.47
CA CYS A 28 -14.24 0.25 21.32
C CYS A 28 -14.02 -1.27 21.26
N SER A 29 -14.73 -2.03 22.08
CA SER A 29 -14.64 -3.51 22.09
C SER A 29 -14.98 -4.14 20.74
N ILE A 30 -15.92 -3.58 19.98
CA ILE A 30 -16.31 -4.07 18.64
C ILE A 30 -15.16 -3.88 17.64
N CYS A 31 -14.39 -2.80 17.76
CA CYS A 31 -13.19 -2.59 16.94
C CYS A 31 -12.12 -3.66 17.18
N LEU A 32 -11.98 -4.12 18.43
CA LEU A 32 -10.91 -5.06 18.81
C LEU A 32 -11.31 -6.52 18.62
N ALA A 33 -12.60 -6.83 18.79
CA ALA A 33 -13.13 -8.19 18.81
C ALA A 33 -12.70 -9.08 17.62
N PRO A 34 -12.66 -8.61 16.36
CA PRO A 34 -12.25 -9.45 15.24
C PRO A 34 -10.79 -9.93 15.28
N HIS A 35 -9.94 -9.23 16.04
CA HIS A 35 -8.49 -9.45 16.03
C HIS A 35 -7.98 -10.14 17.29
N LEU A 36 -8.71 -9.99 18.41
CA LEU A 36 -8.32 -10.54 19.71
C LEU A 36 -8.06 -12.06 19.68
N PRO A 37 -8.92 -12.91 19.07
CA PRO A 37 -8.68 -14.36 19.06
C PRO A 37 -7.35 -14.74 18.39
N LYS A 38 -6.99 -14.06 17.29
CA LYS A 38 -5.75 -14.33 16.56
C LYS A 38 -4.52 -13.97 17.39
N ILE A 39 -4.51 -12.77 17.96
CA ILE A 39 -3.40 -12.32 18.82
C ILE A 39 -3.26 -13.21 20.05
N GLN A 40 -4.39 -13.57 20.67
CA GLN A 40 -4.39 -14.43 21.84
C GLN A 40 -3.83 -15.81 21.53
N SER A 41 -4.16 -16.39 20.37
CA SER A 41 -3.59 -17.67 19.95
C SER A 41 -2.06 -17.62 19.81
N PHE A 42 -1.49 -16.57 19.22
CA PHE A 42 -0.02 -16.41 19.16
C PHE A 42 0.60 -16.27 20.56
N ILE A 43 -0.01 -15.46 21.42
CA ILE A 43 0.47 -15.25 22.80
C ILE A 43 0.47 -16.57 23.59
N GLU A 44 -0.62 -17.34 23.54
CA GLU A 44 -0.77 -18.61 24.25
C GLU A 44 0.26 -19.65 23.80
N ASN A 45 0.68 -19.59 22.53
CA ASN A 45 1.70 -20.47 21.97
C ASN A 45 3.14 -19.93 22.10
N ASN A 46 3.35 -18.76 22.70
CA ASN A 46 4.64 -18.07 22.76
C ASN A 46 5.27 -17.78 21.39
N GLU A 47 4.44 -17.59 20.36
CA GLU A 47 4.87 -17.34 18.99
C GLU A 47 4.82 -15.84 18.64
N PRO A 48 5.72 -15.35 17.77
CA PRO A 48 5.62 -13.99 17.27
C PRO A 48 4.26 -13.74 16.61
N ILE A 49 3.62 -12.62 16.95
CA ILE A 49 2.33 -12.25 16.34
C ILE A 49 2.54 -12.01 14.84
N HIS A 50 1.85 -12.78 14.02
CA HIS A 50 2.06 -12.70 12.57
C HIS A 50 1.03 -11.80 11.88
N PHE A 51 1.54 -10.88 11.08
CA PHE A 51 0.79 -9.97 10.23
C PHE A 51 1.08 -10.25 8.76
N ILE A 52 0.07 -10.07 7.92
CA ILE A 52 0.21 -10.08 6.47
C ILE A 52 -0.22 -8.74 5.89
N LEU A 53 0.56 -8.23 4.94
CA LEU A 53 0.34 -6.92 4.33
C LEU A 53 0.49 -7.01 2.81
N PRO A 54 -0.62 -7.07 2.05
CA PRO A 54 -0.58 -6.87 0.60
C PRO A 54 -0.17 -5.44 0.27
N ALA A 55 1.04 -5.29 -0.26
CA ALA A 55 1.70 -4.00 -0.48
C ALA A 55 2.96 -4.16 -1.32
N PHE A 56 3.55 -3.03 -1.74
CA PHE A 56 4.81 -2.97 -2.49
C PHE A 56 4.77 -3.82 -3.78
N PRO A 57 3.82 -3.57 -4.71
CA PRO A 57 3.74 -4.29 -5.99
C PRO A 57 4.87 -3.92 -6.95
N ALA A 58 4.94 -2.65 -7.29
CA ALA A 58 5.86 -1.97 -8.22
C ALA A 58 5.52 -0.47 -8.21
N LYS A 59 6.45 0.40 -8.63
CA LYS A 59 6.15 1.82 -8.85
C LYS A 59 5.16 2.00 -9.99
N SER A 60 4.28 3.00 -9.86
CA SER A 60 3.39 3.44 -10.93
C SER A 60 4.17 3.73 -12.21
N PRO A 61 3.65 3.35 -13.38
CA PRO A 61 4.29 3.66 -14.66
C PRO A 61 4.21 5.16 -15.01
N ASN A 62 3.41 5.95 -14.29
CA ASN A 62 3.20 7.35 -14.58
C ASN A 62 4.37 8.22 -14.02
N PRO A 63 5.20 8.83 -14.89
CA PRO A 63 6.35 9.62 -14.46
C PRO A 63 5.97 10.91 -13.74
N GLN A 64 4.70 11.34 -13.79
CA GLN A 64 4.20 12.48 -13.02
C GLN A 64 3.87 12.12 -11.57
N LYS A 65 3.81 10.82 -11.23
CA LYS A 65 3.49 10.33 -9.89
C LYS A 65 4.74 9.97 -9.09
N VAL A 66 5.76 9.38 -9.72
CA VAL A 66 6.92 8.75 -9.07
C VAL A 66 8.26 9.21 -9.67
N LEU A 67 9.35 8.95 -8.96
CA LEU A 67 10.71 9.31 -9.40
C LEU A 67 11.27 8.40 -10.50
N GLY A 68 10.81 7.15 -10.56
CA GLY A 68 11.24 6.13 -11.51
C GLY A 68 10.64 4.76 -11.16
N PRO A 69 11.08 3.67 -11.81
CA PRO A 69 10.55 2.32 -11.58
C PRO A 69 11.10 1.64 -10.31
N MET A 70 12.20 2.15 -9.75
CA MET A 70 12.87 1.58 -8.58
C MET A 70 12.29 2.10 -7.27
N PRO A 71 12.34 1.30 -6.17
CA PRO A 71 12.07 1.80 -4.83
C PRO A 71 12.98 2.99 -4.50
N ASP A 72 12.41 3.99 -3.82
CA ASP A 72 13.09 5.21 -3.42
C ASP A 72 12.98 5.43 -1.90
N MET A 73 13.22 6.66 -1.41
CA MET A 73 13.13 6.96 0.02
C MET A 73 11.73 6.68 0.59
N GLY A 74 10.68 6.73 -0.23
CA GLY A 74 9.31 6.44 0.18
C GLY A 74 9.17 4.98 0.62
N GLU A 75 9.69 4.02 -0.15
CA GLU A 75 9.69 2.62 0.28
C GLU A 75 10.58 2.41 1.50
N ARG A 76 11.76 3.05 1.56
CA ARG A 76 12.68 2.92 2.70
C ARG A 76 12.04 3.33 4.02
N VAL A 77 11.43 4.51 4.06
CA VAL A 77 10.75 5.04 5.26
C VAL A 77 9.58 4.16 5.65
N ALA A 78 8.80 3.67 4.67
CA ALA A 78 7.68 2.78 4.94
C ALA A 78 8.12 1.44 5.54
N LEU A 79 9.19 0.83 5.02
CA LEU A 79 9.74 -0.41 5.56
C LEU A 79 10.32 -0.22 6.96
N GLN A 80 11.02 0.89 7.21
CA GLN A 80 11.52 1.24 8.54
C GLN A 80 10.38 1.42 9.56
N PHE A 81 9.29 2.06 9.15
CA PHE A 81 8.10 2.17 9.99
C PHE A 81 7.55 0.78 10.36
N LEU A 82 7.41 -0.13 9.40
CA LEU A 82 6.90 -1.48 9.65
C LEU A 82 7.83 -2.29 10.58
N GLN A 83 9.14 -2.20 10.40
CA GLN A 83 10.11 -2.85 11.28
C GLN A 83 10.03 -2.28 12.70
N ASN A 84 9.95 -0.95 12.82
CA ASN A 84 9.83 -0.28 14.11
C ASN A 84 8.52 -0.66 14.83
N LEU A 85 7.42 -0.85 14.09
CA LEU A 85 6.17 -1.35 14.68
C LEU A 85 6.38 -2.74 15.31
N CYS A 86 7.08 -3.66 14.63
CA CYS A 86 7.42 -4.96 15.20
C CYS A 86 8.32 -4.84 16.45
N ASN A 87 9.30 -3.94 16.43
CA ASN A 87 10.18 -3.67 17.58
C ASN A 87 9.36 -3.18 18.79
N GLN A 88 8.44 -2.23 18.58
CA GLN A 88 7.57 -1.71 19.63
C GLN A 88 6.64 -2.80 20.21
N ILE A 89 6.14 -3.72 19.38
CA ILE A 89 5.35 -4.85 19.89
C ILE A 89 6.22 -5.78 20.74
N SER A 90 7.50 -5.95 20.39
CA SER A 90 8.46 -6.77 21.13
C SER A 90 8.77 -6.22 22.53
N GLU A 91 8.63 -4.91 22.73
CA GLU A 91 8.70 -4.27 24.06
C GLU A 91 7.46 -4.60 24.93
N ILE A 92 6.33 -4.95 24.31
CA ILE A 92 5.09 -5.32 24.99
C ILE A 92 5.02 -6.83 25.24
N TYR A 93 5.49 -7.63 24.28
CA TYR A 93 5.40 -9.08 24.25
C TYR A 93 6.71 -9.69 23.75
N ALA A 94 7.36 -10.54 24.56
CA ALA A 94 8.74 -10.96 24.35
C ALA A 94 9.00 -11.68 23.00
N SER A 95 8.06 -12.50 22.50
CA SER A 95 8.21 -13.15 21.18
C SER A 95 7.97 -12.18 20.02
N GLY A 96 7.52 -10.95 20.29
CA GLY A 96 7.41 -9.88 19.31
C GLY A 96 6.35 -10.11 18.24
N ALA A 97 6.62 -9.55 17.07
CA ALA A 97 5.76 -9.64 15.91
C ALA A 97 6.57 -9.76 14.61
N LYS A 98 5.94 -10.36 13.60
CA LYS A 98 6.48 -10.44 12.24
C LYS A 98 5.46 -9.96 11.22
N ILE A 99 5.93 -9.32 10.15
CA ILE A 99 5.11 -8.89 9.02
C ILE A 99 5.59 -9.61 7.77
N THR A 100 4.69 -10.30 7.07
CA THR A 100 4.95 -10.77 5.70
C THR A 100 4.30 -9.81 4.70
N ILE A 101 5.13 -9.17 3.88
CA ILE A 101 4.69 -8.34 2.76
C ILE A 101 4.27 -9.28 1.63
N CYS A 102 2.96 -9.33 1.35
CA CYS A 102 2.37 -10.14 0.30
C CYS A 102 2.31 -9.35 -1.02
N SER A 103 3.46 -9.15 -1.68
CA SER A 103 3.57 -8.38 -2.90
C SER A 103 2.67 -8.93 -4.01
N ASP A 104 1.83 -8.05 -4.54
CA ASP A 104 0.82 -8.32 -5.55
C ASP A 104 1.21 -7.79 -6.94
N GLY A 105 2.45 -7.32 -7.13
CA GLY A 105 2.90 -6.75 -8.41
C GLY A 105 2.70 -7.71 -9.59
N ARG A 106 3.10 -8.98 -9.41
CA ARG A 106 3.00 -10.02 -10.46
C ARG A 106 1.56 -10.32 -10.87
N VAL A 107 0.61 -10.06 -9.97
CA VAL A 107 -0.82 -10.33 -10.16
C VAL A 107 -1.42 -9.40 -11.22
N PHE A 108 -0.88 -8.18 -11.37
CA PHE A 108 -1.55 -7.10 -12.10
C PHE A 108 -0.81 -6.56 -13.32
N THR A 109 0.43 -6.95 -13.61
CA THR A 109 1.31 -6.32 -14.62
C THR A 109 0.63 -5.94 -15.93
N ASP A 110 -0.12 -6.87 -16.53
CA ASP A 110 -0.85 -6.72 -17.79
C ASP A 110 -2.09 -5.80 -17.71
N LEU A 111 -2.59 -5.54 -16.50
CA LEU A 111 -3.73 -4.64 -16.25
C LEU A 111 -3.27 -3.21 -15.94
N VAL A 112 -2.08 -3.03 -15.36
CA VAL A 112 -1.61 -1.73 -14.85
C VAL A 112 -0.47 -1.11 -15.68
N ALA A 113 -0.23 -1.61 -16.89
CA ALA A 113 0.82 -1.12 -17.80
C ALA A 113 2.24 -1.12 -17.18
N ILE A 114 2.52 -2.13 -16.34
CA ILE A 114 3.85 -2.36 -15.74
C ILE A 114 4.39 -3.67 -16.30
N THR A 115 5.65 -3.70 -16.73
CA THR A 115 6.28 -4.93 -17.24
C THR A 115 6.59 -5.91 -16.11
N ASP A 116 6.60 -7.20 -16.45
CA ASP A 116 7.05 -8.25 -15.55
C ASP A 116 8.53 -8.03 -15.09
N GLU A 117 9.37 -7.41 -15.92
CA GLU A 117 10.74 -7.03 -15.57
C GLU A 117 10.79 -5.94 -14.49
N ASN A 118 9.99 -4.88 -14.62
CA ASN A 118 9.92 -3.81 -13.62
C ASN A 118 9.45 -4.33 -12.25
N VAL A 119 8.51 -5.29 -12.21
CA VAL A 119 8.13 -5.96 -10.96
C VAL A 119 9.32 -6.70 -10.36
N SER A 120 10.08 -7.45 -11.16
CA SER A 120 11.26 -8.17 -10.69
C SER A 120 12.33 -7.23 -10.13
N LEU A 121 12.64 -6.14 -10.84
CA LEU A 121 13.60 -5.12 -10.42
C LEU A 121 13.15 -4.43 -9.13
N TYR A 122 11.86 -4.07 -9.04
CA TYR A 122 11.30 -3.45 -7.85
C TYR A 122 11.38 -4.39 -6.64
N ARG A 123 11.01 -5.68 -6.79
CA ARG A 123 11.14 -6.69 -5.73
C ARG A 123 12.58 -6.86 -5.25
N GLN A 124 13.55 -6.89 -6.17
CA GLN A 124 14.97 -6.92 -5.81
C GLN A 124 15.38 -5.65 -5.05
N GLY A 125 14.86 -4.48 -5.44
CA GLY A 125 15.06 -3.23 -4.72
C GLY A 125 14.50 -3.26 -3.28
N ILE A 126 13.29 -3.80 -3.10
CA ILE A 126 12.69 -3.98 -1.76
C ILE A 126 13.58 -4.90 -0.91
N GLN A 127 14.06 -6.01 -1.45
CA GLN A 127 14.96 -6.90 -0.71
C GLN A 127 16.28 -6.20 -0.32
N ARG A 128 16.84 -5.37 -1.21
CA ARG A 128 18.03 -4.57 -0.87
C ARG A 128 17.74 -3.59 0.26
N LEU A 129 16.62 -2.85 0.19
CA LEU A 129 16.23 -1.92 1.25
C LEU A 129 16.03 -2.64 2.60
N LEU A 130 15.39 -3.81 2.62
CA LEU A 130 15.23 -4.62 3.83
C LEU A 130 16.58 -4.98 4.44
N ASN A 131 17.55 -5.40 3.61
CA ASN A 131 18.90 -5.72 4.07
C ASN A 131 19.63 -4.46 4.59
N GLU A 132 19.54 -3.33 3.88
CA GLU A 132 20.19 -2.06 4.26
C GLU A 132 19.68 -1.50 5.59
N ILE A 133 18.39 -1.70 5.90
CA ILE A 133 17.81 -1.28 7.18
C ILE A 133 17.94 -2.35 8.28
N ASN A 134 18.60 -3.48 7.98
CA ASN A 134 18.72 -4.65 8.85
C ASN A 134 17.36 -5.14 9.37
N ALA A 135 16.36 -5.21 8.50
CA ALA A 135 15.05 -5.73 8.86
C ALA A 135 15.13 -7.23 9.17
N ASP A 136 14.71 -7.62 10.37
CA ASP A 136 14.70 -9.00 10.88
C ASP A 136 13.29 -9.52 11.18
N ALA A 137 12.29 -8.63 11.19
CA ALA A 137 10.89 -8.94 11.46
C ALA A 137 10.00 -8.87 10.22
N ILE A 138 10.58 -8.64 9.04
CA ILE A 138 9.84 -8.50 7.77
C ILE A 138 10.25 -9.58 6.78
N ASP A 139 9.28 -10.40 6.38
CA ASP A 139 9.39 -11.38 5.32
C ASP A 139 8.67 -10.90 4.04
N THR A 140 8.93 -11.54 2.90
CA THR A 140 8.20 -11.29 1.65
C THR A 140 7.55 -12.56 1.11
N PHE A 141 6.38 -12.39 0.49
CA PHE A 141 5.62 -13.45 -0.17
C PHE A 141 5.02 -12.92 -1.48
N CYS A 142 5.11 -13.69 -2.55
CA CYS A 142 4.64 -13.30 -3.87
C CYS A 142 4.09 -14.50 -4.64
N LEU A 143 3.57 -14.24 -5.84
CA LEU A 143 2.94 -15.27 -6.67
C LEU A 143 3.92 -16.39 -7.07
N GLU A 144 5.19 -16.03 -7.29
CA GLU A 144 6.28 -16.94 -7.63
C GLU A 144 6.63 -17.91 -6.49
N ASN A 145 6.30 -17.60 -5.23
CA ASN A 145 6.48 -18.52 -4.11
C ASN A 145 5.47 -19.67 -4.12
N VAL A 146 4.34 -19.49 -4.80
CA VAL A 146 3.24 -20.47 -4.84
C VAL A 146 3.30 -21.31 -6.11
N PHE A 147 3.44 -20.65 -7.25
CA PHE A 147 3.37 -21.29 -8.56
C PHE A 147 4.77 -21.48 -9.13
N THR A 148 5.51 -22.44 -8.58
CA THR A 148 6.88 -22.74 -9.05
C THR A 148 6.87 -23.39 -10.44
N GLY A 149 7.88 -23.08 -11.26
CA GLY A 149 8.04 -23.67 -12.60
C GLY A 149 7.06 -23.18 -13.68
N MET A 150 6.19 -22.21 -13.38
CA MET A 150 5.26 -21.62 -14.35
C MET A 150 5.80 -20.31 -14.94
N SER A 151 5.37 -19.95 -16.15
CA SER A 151 5.55 -18.59 -16.67
C SER A 151 4.65 -17.61 -15.92
N PHE A 152 5.00 -16.32 -15.89
CA PHE A 152 4.22 -15.30 -15.19
C PHE A 152 2.76 -15.21 -15.67
N ASP A 153 2.52 -15.38 -16.97
CA ASP A 153 1.17 -15.44 -17.53
C ASP A 153 0.39 -16.68 -17.06
N GLN A 154 1.04 -17.85 -17.02
CA GLN A 154 0.44 -19.07 -16.48
C GLN A 154 0.08 -18.92 -15.01
N MET A 155 0.93 -18.26 -14.20
CA MET A 155 0.64 -17.98 -12.79
C MET A 155 -0.62 -17.13 -12.64
N ARG A 156 -0.74 -16.03 -13.40
CA ARG A 156 -1.93 -15.15 -13.37
C ARG A 156 -3.20 -15.89 -13.79
N LYS A 157 -3.14 -16.67 -14.87
CA LYS A 157 -4.26 -17.51 -15.33
C LYS A 157 -4.67 -18.54 -14.29
N THR A 158 -3.71 -19.17 -13.62
CA THR A 158 -3.94 -20.17 -12.58
C THR A 158 -4.57 -19.54 -11.34
N LEU A 159 -4.08 -18.37 -10.93
CA LEU A 159 -4.66 -17.58 -9.83
C LEU A 159 -6.14 -17.27 -10.10
N VAL A 160 -6.46 -16.75 -11.28
CA VAL A 160 -7.86 -16.43 -11.65
C VAL A 160 -8.69 -17.71 -11.66
N LYS A 161 -8.23 -18.76 -12.34
CA LYS A 161 -8.96 -20.02 -12.47
C LYS A 161 -9.30 -20.66 -11.12
N GLN A 162 -8.40 -20.60 -10.15
CA GLN A 162 -8.55 -21.30 -8.88
C GLN A 162 -9.19 -20.46 -7.77
N TYR A 163 -9.01 -19.13 -7.80
CA TYR A 163 -9.31 -18.27 -6.65
C TYR A 163 -10.24 -17.10 -6.95
N ALA A 164 -10.47 -16.75 -8.23
CA ALA A 164 -11.30 -15.60 -8.58
C ALA A 164 -12.80 -15.94 -8.58
N GLN A 165 -13.60 -14.92 -8.28
CA GLN A 165 -15.03 -14.92 -8.59
C GLN A 165 -15.25 -14.43 -10.03
N PRO A 166 -16.37 -14.81 -10.68
CA PRO A 166 -16.74 -14.26 -11.98
C PRO A 166 -16.87 -12.72 -11.94
N ILE A 167 -16.58 -12.06 -13.06
CA ILE A 167 -16.65 -10.58 -13.15
C ILE A 167 -18.08 -10.09 -12.91
N GLU A 168 -19.08 -10.85 -13.36
CA GLU A 168 -20.50 -10.55 -13.22
C GLU A 168 -20.88 -10.41 -11.74
N SER A 169 -20.38 -11.29 -10.87
CA SER A 169 -20.60 -11.20 -9.43
C SER A 169 -19.97 -9.95 -8.81
N ILE A 170 -18.81 -9.52 -9.34
CA ILE A 170 -18.16 -8.29 -8.92
C ILE A 170 -18.97 -7.07 -9.36
N GLN A 171 -19.49 -7.07 -10.59
CA GLN A 171 -20.36 -6.02 -11.11
C GLN A 171 -21.64 -5.89 -10.28
N GLU A 172 -22.30 -7.01 -9.95
CA GLU A 172 -23.47 -7.03 -9.08
C GLU A 172 -23.19 -6.36 -7.73
N ARG A 173 -22.07 -6.70 -7.08
CA ARG A 173 -21.65 -6.10 -5.81
C ARG A 173 -21.31 -4.62 -5.94
N VAL A 174 -20.59 -4.22 -6.99
CA VAL A 174 -20.30 -2.81 -7.27
C VAL A 174 -21.58 -2.01 -7.46
N ASN A 175 -22.63 -2.63 -8.02
CA ASN A 175 -23.92 -2.01 -8.23
C ASN A 175 -24.79 -1.94 -6.97
N SER A 176 -24.72 -2.93 -6.08
CA SER A 176 -25.60 -3.04 -4.90
C SER A 176 -24.98 -2.54 -3.59
N GLU A 177 -23.64 -2.52 -3.47
CA GLU A 177 -22.96 -2.23 -2.21
C GLU A 177 -22.03 -1.01 -2.32
N ASP A 178 -22.27 0.01 -1.50
CA ASP A 178 -21.51 1.27 -1.57
C ASP A 178 -20.01 1.11 -1.32
N LYS A 179 -19.62 0.21 -0.42
CA LYS A 179 -18.21 -0.11 -0.15
C LYS A 179 -17.49 -0.65 -1.39
N HIS A 180 -18.12 -1.57 -2.12
CA HIS A 180 -17.57 -2.12 -3.34
C HIS A 180 -17.53 -1.07 -4.46
N ARG A 181 -18.56 -0.22 -4.54
CA ARG A 181 -18.61 0.91 -5.49
C ARG A 181 -17.50 1.93 -5.25
N GLN A 182 -17.22 2.28 -4.00
CA GLN A 182 -16.13 3.19 -3.64
C GLN A 182 -14.77 2.58 -3.98
N PHE A 183 -14.56 1.30 -3.67
CA PHE A 183 -13.33 0.60 -4.02
C PHE A 183 -13.12 0.56 -5.55
N PHE A 184 -14.19 0.26 -6.31
CA PHE A 184 -14.16 0.32 -7.78
C PHE A 184 -13.77 1.70 -8.29
N LYS A 185 -14.39 2.77 -7.78
CA LYS A 185 -14.03 4.14 -8.14
C LYS A 185 -12.56 4.42 -7.85
N GLY A 186 -12.03 4.01 -6.70
CA GLY A 186 -10.61 4.20 -6.36
C GLY A 186 -9.67 3.54 -7.38
N ILE A 187 -9.92 2.28 -7.73
CA ILE A 187 -9.14 1.56 -8.74
C ILE A 187 -9.27 2.19 -10.13
N TYR A 188 -10.49 2.57 -10.52
CA TYR A 188 -10.76 3.23 -11.79
C TYR A 188 -9.96 4.54 -11.92
N HIS A 189 -10.01 5.42 -10.93
CA HIS A 189 -9.28 6.70 -10.98
C HIS A 189 -7.76 6.48 -11.01
N LEU A 190 -7.25 5.49 -10.27
CA LEU A 190 -5.84 5.14 -10.30
C LEU A 190 -5.38 4.74 -11.70
N LEU A 191 -6.13 3.85 -12.36
CA LEU A 191 -5.87 3.44 -13.74
C LEU A 191 -6.01 4.60 -14.71
N PHE A 192 -7.11 5.36 -14.61
CA PHE A 192 -7.43 6.46 -15.51
C PHE A 192 -6.35 7.53 -15.51
N ASP A 193 -5.89 7.95 -14.34
CA ASP A 193 -4.81 8.92 -14.18
C ASP A 193 -3.48 8.44 -14.78
N ASP A 194 -3.19 7.14 -14.70
CA ASP A 194 -1.97 6.57 -15.30
C ASP A 194 -2.10 6.50 -16.82
N TYR A 195 -3.25 6.02 -17.32
CA TYR A 195 -3.46 5.83 -18.75
C TYR A 195 -3.54 7.14 -19.53
N LEU A 196 -4.07 8.21 -18.94
CA LEU A 196 -4.06 9.55 -19.55
C LEU A 196 -2.64 10.04 -19.86
N VAL A 197 -1.66 9.70 -19.03
CA VAL A 197 -0.26 10.12 -19.24
C VAL A 197 0.47 9.14 -20.16
N LEU A 198 0.17 7.84 -20.06
CA LEU A 198 0.85 6.79 -20.82
C LEU A 198 0.42 6.68 -22.28
N TYR A 199 -0.82 7.04 -22.59
CA TYR A 199 -1.41 6.87 -23.92
C TYR A 199 -1.97 8.20 -24.45
N PRO A 200 -1.10 9.20 -24.72
CA PRO A 200 -1.52 10.54 -25.14
C PRO A 200 -2.25 10.55 -26.49
N ASP A 201 -2.06 9.52 -27.31
CA ASP A 201 -2.71 9.39 -28.62
C ASP A 201 -4.15 8.83 -28.55
N LYS A 202 -4.59 8.32 -27.38
CA LYS A 202 -5.95 7.82 -27.19
C LYS A 202 -6.88 8.96 -26.77
N SER A 203 -8.12 8.93 -27.27
CA SER A 203 -9.14 9.85 -26.78
C SER A 203 -9.48 9.56 -25.31
N ARG A 204 -9.96 10.57 -24.61
CA ARG A 204 -10.39 10.42 -23.21
C ARG A 204 -11.44 9.33 -23.08
N GLU A 205 -12.43 9.30 -23.97
CA GLU A 205 -13.53 8.33 -23.97
C GLU A 205 -13.02 6.89 -24.17
N GLN A 206 -12.02 6.69 -25.04
CA GLN A 206 -11.39 5.38 -25.21
C GLN A 206 -10.72 4.91 -23.92
N ILE A 207 -10.02 5.81 -23.22
CA ILE A 207 -9.38 5.53 -21.94
C ILE A 207 -10.43 5.23 -20.86
N GLU A 208 -11.55 5.96 -20.81
CA GLU A 208 -12.64 5.73 -19.86
C GLU A 208 -13.23 4.32 -20.03
N VAL A 209 -13.53 3.92 -21.27
CA VAL A 209 -14.06 2.57 -21.57
C VAL A 209 -13.07 1.48 -21.16
N GLU A 210 -11.79 1.63 -21.51
CA GLU A 210 -10.76 0.65 -21.18
C GLU A 210 -10.51 0.54 -19.67
N CYS A 211 -10.40 1.67 -18.96
CA CYS A 211 -10.17 1.67 -17.51
C CYS A 211 -11.36 1.10 -16.76
N ASN A 212 -12.59 1.34 -17.23
CA ASN A 212 -13.79 0.77 -16.62
C ASN A 212 -13.78 -0.76 -16.66
N LEU A 213 -13.44 -1.36 -17.80
CA LEU A 213 -13.31 -2.81 -17.94
C LEU A 213 -12.17 -3.36 -17.07
N ARG A 214 -10.98 -2.76 -17.17
CA ARG A 214 -9.79 -3.18 -16.41
C ARG A 214 -9.98 -3.07 -14.90
N ALA A 215 -10.73 -2.07 -14.42
CA ALA A 215 -10.99 -1.92 -12.99
C ALA A 215 -11.69 -3.16 -12.41
N TYR A 216 -12.62 -3.78 -13.15
CA TYR A 216 -13.23 -5.04 -12.71
C TYR A 216 -12.22 -6.19 -12.67
N GLU A 217 -11.34 -6.30 -13.66
CA GLU A 217 -10.29 -7.33 -13.70
C GLU A 217 -9.27 -7.16 -12.56
N VAL A 218 -8.90 -5.92 -12.24
CA VAL A 218 -8.01 -5.61 -11.10
C VAL A 218 -8.69 -6.04 -9.80
N ILE A 219 -9.97 -5.73 -9.60
CA ILE A 219 -10.71 -6.18 -8.40
C ILE A 219 -10.81 -7.70 -8.35
N GLN A 220 -11.07 -8.35 -9.48
CA GLN A 220 -11.14 -9.81 -9.58
C GLN A 220 -9.83 -10.45 -9.09
N ARG A 221 -8.70 -9.99 -9.62
CA ARG A 221 -7.39 -10.53 -9.26
C ARG A 221 -6.97 -10.15 -7.85
N SER A 222 -7.34 -8.96 -7.37
CA SER A 222 -7.12 -8.56 -5.98
C SER A 222 -7.89 -9.43 -4.98
N ASN A 223 -9.13 -9.78 -5.31
CA ASN A 223 -9.94 -10.71 -4.53
C ASN A 223 -9.34 -12.13 -4.58
N ALA A 224 -8.93 -12.60 -5.76
CA ALA A 224 -8.26 -13.89 -5.92
C ALA A 224 -6.96 -13.98 -5.10
N TRP A 225 -6.12 -12.94 -5.16
CA TRP A 225 -4.92 -12.82 -4.34
C TRP A 225 -5.24 -12.81 -2.84
N THR A 226 -6.30 -12.11 -2.45
CA THR A 226 -6.76 -12.11 -1.06
C THR A 226 -7.15 -13.50 -0.58
N THR A 227 -7.89 -14.27 -1.40
CA THR A 227 -8.27 -15.65 -1.10
C THR A 227 -7.04 -16.54 -0.96
N LEU A 228 -6.13 -16.50 -1.95
CA LEU A 228 -4.89 -17.30 -1.93
C LEU A 228 -4.06 -17.01 -0.68
N VAL A 229 -3.78 -15.73 -0.41
CA VAL A 229 -2.97 -15.33 0.76
C VAL A 229 -3.67 -15.74 2.06
N GLY A 230 -5.00 -15.64 2.13
CA GLY A 230 -5.77 -16.07 3.30
C GLY A 230 -5.66 -17.57 3.57
N GLN A 231 -5.50 -18.40 2.54
CA GLN A 231 -5.28 -19.84 2.71
C GLN A 231 -3.85 -20.17 3.17
N HIS A 232 -2.85 -19.43 2.70
CA HIS A 232 -1.47 -19.61 3.14
C HIS A 232 -1.22 -19.09 4.57
N PHE A 233 -1.99 -18.09 5.01
CA PHE A 233 -1.79 -17.39 6.27
C PHE A 233 -3.11 -17.25 7.07
N PRO A 234 -3.76 -18.37 7.45
CA PRO A 234 -5.11 -18.34 8.02
C PRO A 234 -5.18 -17.66 9.40
N GLN A 235 -4.13 -17.83 10.21
CA GLN A 235 -4.07 -17.31 11.57
C GLN A 235 -3.56 -15.86 11.65
N SER A 236 -2.97 -15.35 10.57
CA SER A 236 -2.33 -14.04 10.57
C SER A 236 -3.34 -12.89 10.61
N LEU A 237 -2.95 -11.78 11.21
CA LEU A 237 -3.72 -10.54 11.17
C LEU A 237 -3.54 -9.85 9.83
N ARG A 238 -4.64 -9.34 9.27
CA ARG A 238 -4.64 -8.73 7.93
C ARG A 238 -4.44 -7.22 8.05
N LEU A 239 -3.22 -6.75 7.79
CA LEU A 239 -2.97 -5.34 7.55
C LEU A 239 -3.45 -4.95 6.14
N SER A 240 -3.68 -3.67 5.92
CA SER A 240 -4.05 -3.11 4.62
C SER A 240 -3.45 -1.72 4.43
N ILE A 241 -3.09 -1.43 3.20
CA ILE A 241 -2.68 -0.08 2.77
C ILE A 241 -3.86 0.83 2.45
N HIS A 242 -5.08 0.29 2.38
CA HIS A 242 -6.29 1.08 2.13
C HIS A 242 -6.96 1.47 3.45
N PRO A 243 -7.62 2.64 3.50
CA PRO A 243 -8.46 3.00 4.63
C PRO A 243 -9.55 1.93 4.85
N GLN A 244 -9.87 1.67 6.12
CA GLN A 244 -10.87 0.69 6.53
C GLN A 244 -11.96 1.33 7.38
N ASP A 245 -13.12 0.69 7.42
CA ASP A 245 -14.15 0.98 8.42
C ASP A 245 -13.62 0.67 9.83
N TYR A 246 -14.19 1.34 10.85
CA TYR A 246 -13.81 1.16 12.26
C TYR A 246 -13.89 -0.30 12.72
N HIS A 247 -14.92 -1.02 12.26
CA HIS A 247 -15.22 -2.40 12.61
C HIS A 247 -14.87 -3.38 11.48
N SER A 248 -13.67 -3.23 10.90
CA SER A 248 -13.18 -4.07 9.80
C SER A 248 -12.34 -5.24 10.30
N ASN A 249 -12.43 -6.38 9.61
CA ASN A 249 -11.51 -7.51 9.80
C ASN A 249 -10.08 -7.21 9.29
N LYS A 250 -9.92 -6.15 8.50
CA LYS A 250 -8.64 -5.65 8.01
C LYS A 250 -8.24 -4.41 8.81
N ILE A 251 -6.97 -4.29 9.15
CA ILE A 251 -6.42 -3.13 9.83
C ILE A 251 -5.73 -2.26 8.79
N GLY A 252 -6.38 -1.17 8.37
CA GLY A 252 -5.73 -0.16 7.56
C GLY A 252 -4.58 0.47 8.34
N ILE A 253 -3.39 0.61 7.76
CA ILE A 253 -2.22 1.16 8.45
C ILE A 253 -1.58 2.31 7.66
N HIS A 254 -1.27 3.41 8.35
CA HIS A 254 -0.43 4.47 7.82
C HIS A 254 1.04 4.09 7.97
N MET A 255 1.82 4.27 6.90
CA MET A 255 3.28 4.08 6.94
C MET A 255 4.03 5.40 6.79
N ILE A 256 3.47 6.31 5.98
CA ILE A 256 4.01 7.65 5.74
C ILE A 256 2.83 8.61 5.66
N LYS A 257 3.02 9.83 6.16
CA LYS A 257 2.04 10.90 6.07
C LYS A 257 1.84 11.30 4.60
N THR A 258 0.60 11.56 4.24
CA THR A 258 0.19 11.79 2.84
C THR A 258 -0.96 12.77 2.83
N SER A 259 -1.00 13.66 1.84
CA SER A 259 -2.14 14.57 1.63
C SER A 259 -3.35 13.83 1.08
N ASP A 260 -3.14 12.66 0.47
CA ASP A 260 -4.17 11.77 -0.05
C ASP A 260 -4.30 10.55 0.87
N GLN A 261 -5.49 10.32 1.42
CA GLN A 261 -5.82 9.13 2.22
C GLN A 261 -5.74 7.81 1.44
N TRP A 262 -5.40 7.81 0.15
CA TRP A 262 -5.06 6.62 -0.65
C TRP A 262 -3.58 6.58 -1.09
N GLY A 263 -2.82 7.64 -0.78
CA GLY A 263 -1.41 7.74 -1.10
C GLY A 263 -0.58 6.59 -0.52
N THR A 264 0.24 6.00 -1.38
CA THR A 264 1.19 4.91 -1.09
C THR A 264 2.55 5.25 -1.72
N PRO A 265 3.66 4.73 -1.20
CA PRO A 265 5.00 5.03 -1.72
C PRO A 265 5.16 4.76 -3.21
N TRP A 266 4.49 3.73 -3.73
CA TRP A 266 4.58 3.36 -5.14
C TRP A 266 3.68 4.15 -6.09
N HIS A 267 2.84 5.06 -5.59
CA HIS A 267 2.00 5.94 -6.41
C HIS A 267 2.33 7.43 -6.21
N ASN A 268 3.41 7.75 -5.50
CA ASN A 268 3.80 9.10 -5.10
C ASN A 268 5.33 9.21 -5.05
N ALA A 269 5.84 10.44 -4.97
CA ALA A 269 7.23 10.70 -4.64
C ALA A 269 7.34 11.17 -3.18
N PRO A 270 8.42 10.77 -2.48
CA PRO A 270 8.70 11.25 -1.13
C PRO A 270 9.25 12.69 -1.15
N MET A 271 8.78 13.52 -0.24
CA MET A 271 9.31 14.86 0.03
C MET A 271 9.59 15.03 1.52
N PHE A 272 10.78 15.53 1.88
CA PHE A 272 11.12 15.91 3.24
C PHE A 272 10.89 17.41 3.44
N ASN A 273 10.10 17.76 4.46
CA ASN A 273 9.73 19.15 4.74
C ASN A 273 10.60 19.82 5.82
N GLY A 274 11.76 19.24 6.14
CA GLY A 274 12.63 19.68 7.25
C GLY A 274 12.34 18.97 8.59
N LYS A 275 11.19 18.30 8.71
CA LYS A 275 10.79 17.57 9.93
C LYS A 275 10.44 16.12 9.67
N GLU A 276 9.68 15.85 8.63
CA GLU A 276 9.15 14.52 8.31
C GLU A 276 9.05 14.31 6.80
N PHE A 277 8.94 13.04 6.40
CA PHE A 277 8.65 12.67 5.03
C PHE A 277 7.14 12.69 4.77
N LEU A 278 6.76 13.25 3.63
CA LEU A 278 5.41 13.30 3.09
C LEU A 278 5.37 12.59 1.73
N LEU A 279 4.25 11.97 1.40
CA LEU A 279 3.96 11.47 0.06
C LEU A 279 3.05 12.43 -0.69
N MET A 280 3.49 12.85 -1.88
CA MET A 280 2.70 13.65 -2.80
C MET A 280 3.00 13.25 -4.25
N LYS A 281 2.17 13.63 -5.21
CA LYS A 281 2.46 13.40 -6.63
C LYS A 281 3.71 14.18 -7.02
N ARG A 282 4.65 13.52 -7.72
CA ARG A 282 5.89 14.16 -8.19
C ARG A 282 5.64 15.49 -8.90
N LYS A 283 4.69 15.55 -9.83
CA LYS A 283 4.34 16.79 -10.54
C LYS A 283 4.00 17.93 -9.59
N HIS A 284 3.21 17.66 -8.55
CA HIS A 284 2.86 18.69 -7.57
C HIS A 284 4.06 19.13 -6.73
N ILE A 285 4.97 18.22 -6.38
CA ILE A 285 6.21 18.54 -5.66
C ILE A 285 7.13 19.43 -6.53
N GLU A 286 7.18 19.17 -7.83
CA GLU A 286 7.92 19.98 -8.80
C GLU A 286 7.27 21.37 -8.97
N ASP A 287 5.93 21.45 -9.04
CA ASP A 287 5.18 22.70 -9.18
C ASP A 287 5.40 23.66 -7.98
N ILE A 288 5.63 23.13 -6.77
CA ILE A 288 5.97 23.94 -5.57
C ILE A 288 7.47 24.27 -5.46
N GLY A 289 8.28 23.92 -6.46
CA GLY A 289 9.70 24.29 -6.53
C GLY A 289 10.62 23.51 -5.58
N ALA A 290 10.23 22.31 -5.16
CA ALA A 290 11.10 21.47 -4.32
C ALA A 290 12.30 20.93 -5.12
N SER A 291 13.43 20.72 -4.44
CA SER A 291 14.68 20.27 -5.05
C SER A 291 14.85 18.76 -4.93
N LEU A 292 15.20 18.09 -6.04
CA LEU A 292 15.43 16.65 -6.06
C LEU A 292 16.78 16.30 -5.43
N VAL A 293 16.76 15.41 -4.45
CA VAL A 293 17.94 14.82 -3.81
C VAL A 293 18.29 13.50 -4.48
N TRP A 294 19.58 13.33 -4.74
CA TRP A 294 20.16 12.12 -5.33
C TRP A 294 20.97 11.36 -4.29
N HIS A 295 20.92 10.03 -4.35
CA HIS A 295 21.71 9.15 -3.51
C HIS A 295 22.25 8.01 -4.37
N ASN A 296 23.57 7.86 -4.45
CA ASN A 296 24.26 6.89 -5.31
C ASN A 296 23.74 6.92 -6.77
N ASP A 297 23.69 8.12 -7.37
CA ASP A 297 23.20 8.36 -8.74
C ASP A 297 21.74 7.97 -9.01
N HIS A 298 20.96 7.71 -7.95
CA HIS A 298 19.53 7.45 -8.04
C HIS A 298 18.71 8.58 -7.39
N PRO A 299 17.56 8.98 -8.00
CA PRO A 299 16.67 9.96 -7.39
C PRO A 299 16.06 9.36 -6.11
N SER A 300 16.18 10.09 -5.01
CA SER A 300 15.83 9.58 -3.66
C SER A 300 14.53 10.16 -3.15
N HIS A 301 14.46 11.49 -3.07
CA HIS A 301 13.33 12.26 -2.56
C HIS A 301 13.49 13.74 -2.91
N TYR A 302 12.44 14.51 -2.69
CA TYR A 302 12.49 15.96 -2.78
C TYR A 302 12.71 16.60 -1.40
N ILE A 303 13.31 17.79 -1.37
CA ILE A 303 13.36 18.66 -0.19
C ILE A 303 12.73 20.02 -0.53
N LEU A 304 11.93 20.56 0.39
CA LEU A 304 11.48 21.94 0.26
C LEU A 304 12.69 22.85 0.55
N SER A 305 13.15 23.63 -0.42
CA SER A 305 14.26 24.55 -0.20
C SER A 305 13.88 25.56 0.89
N GLU A 306 14.79 25.86 1.81
CA GLU A 306 14.59 26.75 2.96
C GLU A 306 14.28 28.24 2.60
N GLN A 307 13.84 28.56 1.38
CA GLN A 307 13.69 29.94 0.91
C GLN A 307 12.36 30.29 0.21
N VAL A 308 11.34 29.43 0.21
CA VAL A 308 10.01 29.80 -0.34
C VAL A 308 8.99 30.21 0.74
N SER A 309 9.21 29.87 2.02
CA SER A 309 8.30 30.27 3.10
C SER A 309 8.33 31.77 3.45
N GLN A 310 9.34 32.53 3.03
CA GLN A 310 9.35 34.01 3.18
C GLN A 310 8.73 34.76 1.98
N ALA A 311 8.59 34.11 0.82
CA ALA A 311 8.07 34.74 -0.39
C ALA A 311 6.53 34.81 -0.42
N LEU A 312 5.83 33.85 0.21
CA LEU A 312 4.36 33.86 0.28
C LEU A 312 3.80 34.80 1.36
N VAL A 313 4.58 35.13 2.41
CA VAL A 313 4.17 36.11 3.45
C VAL A 313 4.42 37.57 3.03
N THR A 314 5.30 37.80 2.06
CA THR A 314 5.62 39.15 1.57
C THR A 314 4.79 39.60 0.36
N LEU A 315 4.15 38.68 -0.37
CA LEU A 315 3.21 39.02 -1.44
C LEU A 315 1.81 39.42 -0.92
N ASP A 316 1.38 38.87 0.22
CA ASP A 316 0.12 39.27 0.90
C ASP A 316 0.24 40.57 1.73
N ASN A 317 1.45 41.11 1.91
CA ASN A 317 1.67 42.40 2.60
C ASN A 317 2.04 43.55 1.63
N LYS A 318 1.96 43.29 0.31
CA LYS A 318 2.08 44.30 -0.74
C LYS A 318 1.11 43.98 -1.87
N SER A 319 -0.19 44.12 -1.59
CA SER A 319 -1.27 44.28 -2.58
C SER A 319 -2.35 45.15 -1.98
#